data_AF-A0A8S3CXZ3-F1
#
_entry.id   AF-A0A8S3CXZ3-F1
#
_cell.length_a   1.000
_cell.length_b   1.000
_cell.length_c   1.000
_cell.angle_alpha   90.00
_cell.angle_beta   90.00
_cell.angle_gamma   90.00
#
_symmetry.space_group_name_H-M   'P 1'
#
loop_
_entity.id
_entity.type
_entity.pdbx_description
1 polymer ?
#
loop_
_entity_poly.entity_id
_entity_poly.type
_entity_poly.pdbx_seq_one_letter_code
_entity_poly.pdbx_strand_id
1 'polypeptide(L)'
;MSDSSKDEQTSTCQDGTLDFWAQKWQQNKIGFHRTVVSHLFEKYMIPKLTATKEQLCVLFTLCGKTLDMVAVLEAGHRVIGIEGCQSGVEAFFQENNIKYEIEKDETNKCQTYKGIECPLTIYVTDFFTFNKSIPPIDYIWDRGGLVAINPSTREQ
;
A
#
# COMPACT_ATOMS: atom_id res chain seq x y z
N MET A 1 -16.43 -29.35 -41.38
CA MET A 1 -17.00 -29.19 -40.03
C MET A 1 -16.01 -29.80 -39.06
N SER A 2 -15.13 -28.98 -38.51
CA SER A 2 -14.21 -29.36 -37.45
C SER A 2 -14.24 -28.19 -36.48
N ASP A 3 -15.08 -28.36 -35.46
CA ASP A 3 -15.36 -27.38 -34.43
C ASP A 3 -14.11 -27.20 -33.57
N SER A 4 -13.77 -25.94 -33.32
CA SER A 4 -12.60 -25.51 -32.56
C SER A 4 -13.04 -25.23 -31.14
N SER A 5 -12.88 -26.20 -30.23
CA SER A 5 -13.02 -25.95 -28.80
C SER A 5 -11.81 -25.14 -28.32
N LYS A 6 -11.98 -23.82 -28.22
CA LYS A 6 -11.11 -22.97 -27.39
C LYS A 6 -11.59 -23.12 -25.95
N ASP A 7 -10.88 -23.90 -25.16
CA ASP A 7 -11.00 -23.88 -23.71
C ASP A 7 -10.40 -22.57 -23.19
N GLU A 8 -11.26 -21.59 -22.96
CA GLU A 8 -10.94 -20.37 -22.24
C GLU A 8 -10.89 -20.71 -20.75
N GLN A 9 -9.72 -21.13 -20.27
CA GLN A 9 -9.45 -21.30 -18.84
C GLN A 9 -9.48 -19.92 -18.16
N THR A 10 -10.65 -19.51 -17.70
CA THR A 10 -10.78 -18.45 -16.70
C THR A 10 -10.11 -18.91 -15.42
N SER A 11 -8.85 -18.51 -15.20
CA SER A 11 -8.20 -18.58 -13.88
C SER A 11 -9.03 -17.75 -12.90
N THR A 12 -9.84 -18.41 -12.08
CA THR A 12 -10.55 -17.77 -10.97
C THR A 12 -9.52 -17.47 -9.88
N CYS A 13 -9.04 -16.22 -9.82
CA CYS A 13 -8.23 -15.77 -8.70
C CYS A 13 -9.06 -15.86 -7.41
N GLN A 14 -8.53 -16.55 -6.39
CA GLN A 14 -9.18 -16.65 -5.09
C GLN A 14 -9.26 -15.26 -4.42
N ASP A 15 -10.42 -14.93 -3.86
CA ASP A 15 -10.65 -13.66 -3.18
C ASP A 15 -9.64 -13.43 -2.06
N GLY A 16 -9.07 -12.22 -2.02
CA GLY A 16 -8.11 -11.80 -1.00
C GLY A 16 -6.65 -12.18 -1.27
N THR A 17 -6.35 -12.91 -2.35
CA THR A 17 -4.97 -13.18 -2.79
C THR A 17 -4.32 -11.96 -3.44
N LEU A 18 -2.98 -11.93 -3.52
CA LEU A 18 -2.25 -10.88 -4.23
C LEU A 18 -2.66 -10.77 -5.70
N ASP A 19 -2.83 -11.89 -6.39
CA ASP A 19 -3.26 -11.89 -7.80
C ASP A 19 -4.65 -11.28 -7.97
N PHE A 20 -5.58 -11.59 -7.05
CA PHE A 20 -6.91 -10.98 -7.04
C PHE A 20 -6.82 -9.45 -6.90
N TRP A 21 -6.02 -8.96 -5.95
CA TRP A 21 -5.86 -7.52 -5.75
C TRP A 21 -5.13 -6.85 -6.92
N ALA A 22 -4.10 -7.47 -7.47
CA ALA A 22 -3.38 -6.99 -8.65
C ALA A 22 -4.33 -6.83 -9.85
N GLN A 23 -5.23 -7.79 -10.09
CA GLN A 23 -6.24 -7.68 -11.13
C GLN A 23 -7.23 -6.54 -10.87
N LYS A 24 -7.67 -6.32 -9.62
CA LYS A 24 -8.55 -5.19 -9.29
C LYS A 24 -7.89 -3.86 -9.62
N TRP A 25 -6.61 -3.69 -9.28
CA TRP A 25 -5.86 -2.48 -9.62
C TRP A 25 -5.70 -2.30 -11.13
N GLN A 26 -5.32 -3.35 -11.86
CA GLN A 26 -5.17 -3.30 -13.32
C GLN A 26 -6.49 -2.95 -14.03
N GLN A 27 -7.61 -3.45 -13.53
CA GLN A 27 -8.95 -3.17 -14.07
C GLN A 27 -9.56 -1.87 -13.54
N ASN A 28 -8.82 -1.08 -12.74
CA ASN A 28 -9.31 0.10 -12.04
C ASN A 28 -10.59 -0.13 -11.21
N LYS A 29 -10.78 -1.36 -10.71
CA LYS A 29 -11.90 -1.74 -9.83
C LYS A 29 -11.57 -1.44 -8.37
N ILE A 30 -11.26 -0.16 -8.10
CA ILE A 30 -10.69 0.31 -6.84
C ILE A 30 -11.69 1.11 -5.98
N GLY A 31 -12.94 0.63 -5.88
CA GLY A 31 -14.01 1.31 -5.12
C GLY A 31 -13.74 1.48 -3.61
N PHE A 32 -12.67 0.85 -3.09
CA PHE A 32 -12.18 1.04 -1.73
C PHE A 32 -11.35 2.32 -1.54
N HIS A 33 -10.79 2.86 -2.64
CA HIS A 33 -9.97 4.07 -2.63
C HIS A 33 -10.83 5.30 -2.34
N ARG A 34 -10.30 6.20 -1.52
CA ARG A 34 -10.90 7.50 -1.21
C ARG A 34 -10.00 8.59 -1.78
N THR A 35 -10.60 9.53 -2.49
CA THR A 35 -9.92 10.70 -3.08
C THR A 35 -9.74 11.84 -2.08
N VAL A 36 -9.99 11.60 -0.80
CA VAL A 36 -9.80 12.54 0.31
C VAL A 36 -9.16 11.79 1.48
N VAL A 37 -8.48 12.53 2.34
CA VAL A 37 -8.00 12.03 3.63
C VAL A 37 -9.17 11.45 4.41
N SER A 38 -8.95 10.32 5.07
CA SER A 38 -9.97 9.67 5.88
C SER A 38 -10.36 10.58 7.05
N HIS A 39 -11.65 10.83 7.22
CA HIS A 39 -12.16 11.58 8.38
C HIS A 39 -11.68 11.00 9.74
N LEU A 40 -11.50 9.68 9.83
CA LEU A 40 -10.95 9.06 11.05
C LEU A 40 -9.47 9.39 11.24
N PHE A 41 -8.71 9.50 10.15
CA PHE A 41 -7.31 9.91 10.19
C PHE A 41 -7.20 11.36 10.64
N GLU A 42 -7.99 12.26 10.05
CA GLU A 42 -8.08 13.66 10.46
C GLU A 42 -8.42 13.80 11.94
N LYS A 43 -9.42 13.03 12.41
CA LYS A 43 -9.90 13.12 13.79
C LYS A 43 -8.90 12.59 14.81
N TYR A 44 -8.20 11.49 14.53
CA TYR A 44 -7.42 10.77 15.54
C TYR A 44 -5.91 10.82 15.36
N MET A 45 -5.42 10.98 14.13
CA MET A 45 -3.99 10.98 13.84
C MET A 45 -3.42 12.39 13.72
N ILE A 46 -4.07 13.30 13.01
CA ILE A 46 -3.59 14.68 12.86
C ILE A 46 -3.30 15.38 14.21
N PRO A 47 -4.15 15.26 15.26
CA PRO A 47 -3.84 15.84 16.56
C PRO A 47 -2.57 15.25 17.21
N LYS A 48 -2.29 13.96 17.00
CA LYS A 48 -1.09 13.30 17.55
C LYS A 48 0.17 13.74 16.81
N LEU A 49 0.07 13.87 15.49
CA LEU A 49 1.16 14.31 14.63
C LEU A 49 1.55 15.75 14.95
N THR A 50 0.57 16.64 15.09
CA THR A 50 0.79 18.07 15.35
C THR A 50 1.11 18.41 16.81
N ALA A 51 0.96 17.46 17.75
CA ALA A 51 1.23 17.68 19.17
C ALA A 51 2.72 17.64 19.55
N THR A 52 3.60 17.21 18.64
CA THR A 52 5.04 17.09 18.89
C THR A 52 5.85 17.90 17.89
N LYS A 53 7.09 18.24 18.29
CA LYS A 53 8.11 18.82 17.39
C LYS A 53 9.05 17.75 16.82
N GLU A 54 8.96 16.53 17.31
CA GLU A 54 9.78 15.42 16.84
C GLU A 54 9.22 14.83 15.54
N GLN A 55 10.11 14.36 14.67
CA GLN A 55 9.69 13.67 13.45
C GLN A 55 9.26 12.24 13.79
N LEU A 56 7.95 12.01 13.81
CA LEU A 56 7.34 10.70 13.95
C LEU A 56 7.43 9.87 12.67
N CYS A 57 7.27 8.55 12.81
CA CYS A 57 7.19 7.57 11.73
C CYS A 57 5.86 6.80 11.80
N VAL A 58 5.09 6.83 10.70
CA VAL A 58 3.80 6.13 10.58
C VAL A 58 3.89 5.02 9.55
N LEU A 59 3.57 3.79 9.98
CA LEU A 59 3.47 2.61 9.11
C LEU A 59 2.03 2.44 8.60
N PHE A 60 1.90 2.22 7.30
CA PHE A 60 0.64 1.91 6.61
C PHE A 60 0.70 0.50 6.04
N THR A 61 -0.20 -0.36 6.49
CA THR A 61 -0.32 -1.75 6.01
C THR A 61 -1.31 -1.82 4.85
N LEU A 62 -0.94 -2.52 3.77
CA LEU A 62 -1.75 -2.64 2.55
C LEU A 62 -2.19 -1.25 2.05
N CYS A 63 -1.22 -0.35 1.92
CA CYS A 63 -1.48 1.10 1.90
C CYS A 63 -2.17 1.60 0.62
N GLY A 64 -2.14 0.81 -0.46
CA GLY A 64 -2.62 1.21 -1.78
C GLY A 64 -2.09 2.59 -2.18
N LYS A 65 -3.02 3.52 -2.42
CA LYS A 65 -2.72 4.93 -2.71
C LYS A 65 -3.42 5.91 -1.76
N THR A 66 -3.52 5.56 -0.47
CA THR A 66 -4.24 6.41 0.49
C THR A 66 -3.65 7.82 0.60
N LEU A 67 -4.50 8.85 0.60
CA LEU A 67 -4.10 10.24 0.85
C LEU A 67 -3.75 10.50 2.33
N ASP A 68 -4.08 9.57 3.22
CA ASP A 68 -3.63 9.64 4.63
C ASP A 68 -2.09 9.69 4.72
N MET A 69 -1.38 9.03 3.79
CA MET A 69 0.09 9.11 3.72
C MET A 69 0.56 10.52 3.37
N VAL A 70 -0.14 11.22 2.47
CA VAL A 70 0.18 12.61 2.11
C VAL A 70 0.02 13.53 3.32
N ALA A 71 -1.06 13.36 4.08
CA ALA A 71 -1.30 14.13 5.30
C ALA A 71 -0.19 13.95 6.36
N VAL A 72 0.43 12.77 6.46
CA VAL A 72 1.61 12.54 7.32
C VAL A 72 2.82 13.32 6.81
N LEU A 73 3.09 13.27 5.51
CA LEU A 73 4.22 13.97 4.89
C LEU A 73 4.07 15.49 5.01
N GLU A 74 2.86 16.02 4.79
CA GLU A 74 2.54 17.45 4.94
C GLU A 74 2.66 17.93 6.39
N ALA A 75 2.40 17.06 7.37
CA ALA A 75 2.67 17.31 8.77
C ALA A 75 4.17 17.23 9.15
N GLY A 76 5.06 16.92 8.20
CA GLY A 76 6.52 16.88 8.39
C GLY A 76 7.06 15.53 8.92
N HIS A 77 6.24 14.49 8.88
CA HIS A 77 6.56 13.17 9.43
C HIS A 77 6.93 12.15 8.37
N ARG A 78 7.54 11.05 8.80
CA ARG A 78 7.97 9.94 7.95
C ARG A 78 6.83 8.96 7.70
N VAL A 79 6.76 8.47 6.46
CA VAL A 79 5.82 7.43 6.04
C VAL A 79 6.56 6.18 5.63
N ILE A 80 6.08 5.03 6.11
CA ILE A 80 6.40 3.72 5.58
C ILE A 80 5.11 3.06 5.10
N GLY A 81 5.08 2.62 3.85
CA GLY A 81 3.98 1.82 3.30
C GLY A 81 4.45 0.40 2.96
N ILE A 82 3.55 -0.57 3.13
CA ILE A 82 3.70 -1.91 2.55
C ILE A 82 2.48 -2.16 1.66
N GLU A 83 2.70 -2.53 0.41
CA GLU A 83 1.65 -2.76 -0.58
C GLU A 83 2.05 -3.92 -1.52
N GLY A 84 1.12 -4.80 -1.86
CA GLY A 84 1.40 -5.92 -2.77
C GLY A 84 1.28 -5.56 -4.25
N CYS A 85 0.49 -4.53 -4.57
CA CYS A 85 0.14 -4.16 -5.93
C CYS A 85 0.98 -2.98 -6.40
N GLN A 86 2.02 -3.28 -7.21
CA GLN A 86 2.92 -2.28 -7.79
C GLN A 86 2.17 -1.11 -8.47
N SER A 87 1.11 -1.40 -9.22
CA SER A 87 0.32 -0.39 -9.91
C SER A 87 -0.36 0.62 -8.98
N GLY A 88 -0.74 0.21 -7.76
CA GLY A 88 -1.27 1.11 -6.76
C GLY A 88 -0.21 2.08 -6.22
N VAL A 89 1.00 1.58 -6.03
CA VAL A 89 2.15 2.38 -5.58
C VAL A 89 2.59 3.36 -6.67
N GLU A 90 2.74 2.91 -7.91
CA GLU A 90 3.07 3.78 -9.04
C GLU A 90 2.01 4.88 -9.22
N ALA A 91 0.73 4.53 -9.15
CA ALA A 91 -0.36 5.50 -9.19
C ALA A 91 -0.29 6.50 -8.03
N PHE A 92 0.05 6.06 -6.81
CA PHE A 92 0.23 6.96 -5.67
C PHE A 92 1.30 8.02 -5.94
N PHE A 93 2.50 7.60 -6.36
CA PHE A 93 3.58 8.54 -6.64
C PHE A 93 3.24 9.49 -7.79
N GLN A 94 2.64 8.97 -8.87
CA GLN A 94 2.24 9.76 -10.03
C GLN A 94 1.17 10.79 -9.68
N GLU A 95 0.07 10.38 -9.02
CA GLU A 95 -1.06 11.26 -8.71
C GLU A 95 -0.70 12.37 -7.73
N ASN A 96 0.25 12.12 -6.83
CA ASN A 96 0.71 13.10 -5.84
C ASN A 96 1.95 13.89 -6.30
N ASN A 97 2.40 13.69 -7.54
CA ASN A 97 3.59 14.35 -8.12
C ASN A 97 4.86 14.18 -7.26
N ILE A 98 5.00 13.04 -6.60
CA ILE A 98 6.17 12.72 -5.76
C ILE A 98 7.21 12.04 -6.64
N LYS A 99 8.39 12.65 -6.79
CA LYS A 99 9.52 12.00 -7.45
C LYS A 99 10.08 10.88 -6.58
N TYR A 100 10.44 9.76 -7.20
CA TYR A 100 10.94 8.59 -6.48
C TYR A 100 12.05 7.87 -7.24
N GLU A 101 12.81 7.08 -6.47
CA GLU A 101 13.74 6.07 -6.96
C GLU A 101 13.24 4.67 -6.59
N ILE A 102 13.66 3.66 -7.36
CA ILE A 102 13.30 2.26 -7.13
C ILE A 102 14.57 1.45 -6.86
N GLU A 103 14.58 0.73 -5.75
CA GLU A 103 15.57 -0.32 -5.47
C GLU A 103 14.91 -1.70 -5.58
N LYS A 104 15.55 -2.64 -6.27
CA LYS A 104 15.06 -4.02 -6.42
C LYS A 104 15.84 -4.98 -5.52
N ASP A 105 15.11 -5.83 -4.82
CA ASP A 105 15.64 -6.92 -4.02
C ASP A 105 14.96 -8.22 -4.48
N GLU A 106 15.62 -8.88 -5.43
CA GLU A 106 15.13 -10.13 -6.04
C GLU A 106 15.07 -11.28 -5.02
N THR A 107 15.95 -11.27 -4.01
CA THR A 107 16.01 -12.31 -2.96
C THR A 107 14.72 -12.32 -2.14
N ASN A 108 14.25 -11.14 -1.73
CA ASN A 108 13.04 -10.99 -0.92
C ASN A 108 11.79 -10.68 -1.75
N LYS A 109 11.86 -10.76 -3.09
CA LYS A 109 10.77 -10.39 -4.01
C LYS A 109 10.14 -9.05 -3.61
N CYS A 110 10.99 -8.05 -3.42
CA CYS A 110 10.59 -6.74 -2.90
C CYS A 110 11.18 -5.64 -3.77
N GLN A 111 10.33 -4.70 -4.21
CA GLN A 111 10.79 -3.43 -4.75
C GLN A 111 10.56 -2.34 -3.72
N THR A 112 11.51 -1.41 -3.56
CA THR A 112 11.41 -0.31 -2.61
C THR A 112 11.34 0.99 -3.37
N TYR A 113 10.22 1.70 -3.24
CA TYR A 113 10.00 3.02 -3.82
C TYR A 113 10.29 4.06 -2.75
N LYS A 114 11.30 4.91 -2.99
CA LYS A 114 11.71 5.96 -2.03
C LYS A 114 11.47 7.33 -2.62
N GLY A 115 10.77 8.19 -1.88
CA GLY A 115 10.61 9.59 -2.24
C GLY A 115 11.96 10.31 -2.22
N ILE A 116 12.28 11.07 -3.27
CA ILE A 116 13.56 11.79 -3.39
C ILE A 116 13.57 13.04 -2.49
N GLU A 117 12.43 13.72 -2.39
CA GLU A 117 12.30 15.03 -1.73
C GLU A 117 11.45 14.96 -0.44
N CYS A 118 11.04 13.76 -0.02
CA CYS A 118 10.21 13.57 1.17
C CYS A 118 10.55 12.25 1.90
N PRO A 119 10.28 12.15 3.21
CA PRO A 119 10.59 10.95 3.99
C PRO A 119 9.53 9.85 3.79
N LEU A 120 9.37 9.40 2.54
CA LEU A 120 8.43 8.37 2.13
C LEU A 120 9.17 7.14 1.62
N THR A 121 8.84 5.97 2.15
CA THR A 121 9.26 4.68 1.61
C THR A 121 8.04 3.77 1.46
N ILE A 122 7.83 3.18 0.28
CA ILE A 122 6.82 2.15 0.07
C ILE A 122 7.50 0.86 -0.42
N TYR A 123 7.27 -0.24 0.31
CA TYR A 123 7.72 -1.57 -0.07
C TYR A 123 6.63 -2.26 -0.87
N VAL A 124 6.93 -2.57 -2.14
CA VAL A 124 6.10 -3.40 -3.00
C VAL A 124 6.48 -4.86 -2.79
N THR A 125 5.66 -5.59 -2.03
CA THR A 125 5.90 -7.00 -1.66
C THR A 125 4.65 -7.59 -0.98
N ASP A 126 4.63 -8.91 -0.80
CA ASP A 126 3.61 -9.56 0.01
C ASP A 126 3.77 -9.15 1.48
N PHE A 127 2.69 -8.65 2.08
CA PHE A 127 2.66 -8.25 3.48
C PHE A 127 3.05 -9.40 4.41
N PHE A 128 2.62 -10.63 4.13
CA PHE A 128 2.90 -11.80 4.98
C PHE A 128 4.34 -12.29 4.88
N THR A 129 5.04 -11.98 3.78
CA THR A 129 6.45 -12.36 3.60
C THR A 129 7.41 -11.20 3.84
N PHE A 130 6.90 -10.03 4.23
CA PHE A 130 7.73 -8.86 4.48
C PHE A 130 8.65 -9.11 5.68
N ASN A 131 9.96 -9.08 5.43
CA ASN A 131 10.98 -9.45 6.42
C ASN A 131 12.11 -8.39 6.52
N LYS A 132 11.94 -7.23 5.89
CA LYS A 132 12.97 -6.18 5.92
C LYS A 132 12.94 -5.44 7.25
N SER A 133 14.14 -5.10 7.72
CA SER A 133 14.28 -4.16 8.83
C SER A 133 13.77 -2.79 8.40
N ILE A 134 12.86 -2.24 9.20
CA ILE A 134 12.34 -0.87 9.06
C ILE A 134 12.80 -0.04 10.27
N PRO A 135 12.97 1.28 10.13
CA PRO A 135 13.26 2.13 11.28
C PRO A 135 12.13 2.04 12.32
N PRO A 136 12.38 2.47 13.57
CA PRO A 136 11.35 2.53 14.60
C PRO A 136 10.08 3.23 14.10
N ILE A 137 8.94 2.68 14.48
CA ILE A 137 7.60 3.18 14.13
C ILE A 137 6.93 3.70 15.40
N ASP A 138 6.28 4.86 15.29
CA ASP A 138 5.52 5.45 16.40
C ASP A 138 4.04 5.06 16.33
N TYR A 139 3.53 4.93 15.10
CA TYR A 139 2.13 4.59 14.86
C TYR A 139 1.98 3.62 13.68
N ILE A 140 0.95 2.78 13.77
CA ILE A 140 0.43 1.98 12.66
C ILE A 140 -0.96 2.51 12.32
N TRP A 141 -1.19 2.79 11.03
CA TRP A 141 -2.50 3.11 10.50
C TRP A 141 -2.97 2.00 9.57
N ASP A 142 -3.87 1.15 10.08
CA ASP A 142 -4.56 0.14 9.28
C ASP A 142 -5.99 0.62 8.98
N ARG A 143 -6.22 1.00 7.73
CA ARG A 143 -7.56 1.24 7.21
C ARG A 143 -7.73 0.43 5.94
N GLY A 144 -8.54 -0.61 6.02
CA GLY A 144 -8.82 -1.47 4.86
C GLY A 144 -7.85 -2.64 4.71
N GLY A 145 -6.74 -2.69 5.46
CA GLY A 145 -5.75 -3.75 5.38
C GLY A 145 -6.26 -5.05 5.99
N LEU A 146 -6.56 -5.04 7.30
CA LEU A 146 -7.08 -6.22 8.00
C LEU A 146 -8.32 -6.83 7.33
N VAL A 147 -9.22 -5.99 6.83
CA VAL A 147 -10.46 -6.44 6.17
C VAL A 147 -10.24 -6.91 4.74
N ALA A 148 -9.16 -6.50 4.07
CA ALA A 148 -8.77 -7.00 2.75
C ALA A 148 -8.14 -8.39 2.79
N ILE A 149 -7.59 -8.77 3.95
CA ILE A 149 -7.06 -10.11 4.22
C ILE A 149 -8.21 -11.08 4.43
N ASN A 150 -8.16 -12.23 3.74
CA ASN A 150 -9.11 -13.32 3.91
C ASN A 150 -9.13 -13.76 5.38
N PRO A 151 -10.31 -13.89 6.04
CA PRO A 151 -10.39 -14.30 7.43
C PRO A 151 -9.56 -15.53 7.79
N SER A 152 -9.47 -16.53 6.90
CA SER A 152 -8.71 -17.76 7.15
C SER A 152 -7.19 -17.59 7.19
N THR A 153 -6.66 -16.45 6.74
CA THR A 153 -5.21 -16.17 6.70
C THR A 153 -4.78 -15.15 7.75
N ARG A 154 -5.66 -14.71 8.64
CA ARG A 154 -5.37 -13.68 9.67
C ARG A 154 -4.60 -14.19 10.88
N GLU A 155 -4.59 -15.51 11.11
CA GLU A 155 -3.95 -16.16 12.27
C GLU A 155 -2.55 -16.73 11.96
N GLN A 156 -1.97 -16.36 10.80
CA GLN A 156 -0.65 -16.85 10.36
C GLN A 156 0.50 -16.20 11.11
#